data_AF-A0A1U9Y671-F1
#
_entry.id   AF-A0A1U9Y671-F1
#
_cell.length_a   1.000
_cell.length_b   1.000
_cell.length_c   1.000
_cell.angle_alpha   90.00
_cell.angle_beta   90.00
_cell.angle_gamma   90.00
#
_symmetry.space_group_name_H-M   'P 1'
#
loop_
_entity.id
_entity.type
_entity.pdbx_description
1 polymer ?
#
loop_
_entity_poly.entity_id
_entity_poly.type
_entity_poly.pdbx_seq_one_letter_code
_entity_poly.pdbx_strand_id
1 'polypeptide(L)' 'MSPVQRQKAHVAKLKETHKEMRVYVEKSLKAELELLCATKGVTQSEMIEKLIHDAVSECRNKVTD' A
#
# COMPACT_ATOMS: atom_id res chain seq x y z
N MET A 1 -28.35 -0.43 2.04
CA MET A 1 -27.03 -1.12 2.07
C MET A 1 -26.37 -0.90 3.42
N SER A 2 -26.17 -1.98 4.18
CA SER A 2 -25.50 -1.92 5.49
C SER A 2 -24.00 -1.60 5.34
N PRO A 3 -23.32 -1.10 6.40
CA PRO A 3 -21.88 -0.82 6.38
C PRO A 3 -21.05 -2.03 5.92
N VAL A 4 -21.44 -3.23 6.36
CA VAL A 4 -20.83 -4.50 5.99
C VAL A 4 -20.95 -4.79 4.49
N GLN A 5 -22.11 -4.50 3.88
CA GLN A 5 -22.31 -4.69 2.44
C GLN A 5 -21.46 -3.72 1.61
N ARG A 6 -21.30 -2.47 2.06
CA ARG A 6 -20.43 -1.48 1.39
C ARG A 6 -18.96 -1.90 1.45
N GLN A 7 -18.51 -2.37 2.62
CA GLN A 7 -17.13 -2.82 2.77
C GLN A 7 -16.83 -4.06 1.92
N LYS A 8 -17.76 -5.02 1.85
CA LYS A 8 -17.62 -6.19 0.97
C LYS A 8 -17.56 -5.81 -0.51
N ALA A 9 -18.42 -4.90 -0.97
CA ALA A 9 -18.40 -4.42 -2.35
C ALA A 9 -17.09 -3.68 -2.70
N HIS A 10 -16.59 -2.87 -1.77
CA HIS A 10 -15.30 -2.17 -1.92
C HIS A 10 -14.13 -3.15 -2.03
N VAL A 11 -14.08 -4.16 -1.15
CA VAL A 11 -13.05 -5.21 -1.18
C VAL A 11 -13.16 -6.05 -2.45
N ALA A 12 -14.38 -6.39 -2.91
CA ALA A 12 -14.57 -7.15 -4.15
C ALA A 12 -14.02 -6.38 -5.36
N LYS A 13 -14.31 -5.08 -5.46
CA LYS A 13 -13.78 -4.22 -6.53
C LYS A 13 -12.26 -4.09 -6.48
N LEU A 14 -11.67 -4.00 -5.29
CA LEU A 14 -10.21 -3.96 -5.13
C LEU A 14 -9.54 -5.26 -5.58
N LYS A 15 -10.19 -6.42 -5.38
CA LYS A 15 -9.64 -7.73 -5.83
C LYS A 15 -9.60 -7.88 -7.35
N GLU A 16 -10.42 -7.15 -8.10
CA GLU A 16 -10.37 -7.15 -9.55
C GLU A 16 -9.19 -6.36 -10.10
N THR A 17 -8.78 -5.29 -9.41
CA THR A 17 -7.75 -4.36 -9.89
C THR A 17 -6.40 -4.49 -9.17
N HIS A 18 -6.37 -5.07 -7.96
CA HIS A 18 -5.19 -5.21 -7.12
C HIS A 18 -5.01 -6.66 -6.64
N LYS A 19 -3.77 -7.14 -6.57
CA LYS A 19 -3.43 -8.42 -5.95
C LYS A 19 -3.11 -8.24 -4.47
N GLU A 20 -3.60 -9.15 -3.62
CA GLU A 20 -3.31 -9.15 -2.20
C GLU A 20 -1.82 -9.44 -1.93
N MET A 21 -1.20 -8.68 -1.02
CA MET A 21 0.18 -8.86 -0.59
C MET A 21 0.23 -9.16 0.91
N ARG A 22 0.71 -10.35 1.28
CA ARG A 22 0.94 -10.76 2.68
C ARG A 22 2.43 -10.77 2.97
N VAL A 23 2.87 -9.91 3.88
CA VAL A 23 4.28 -9.78 4.25
C VAL A 23 4.44 -9.69 5.77
N TYR A 24 5.58 -10.17 6.25
CA TYR A 24 6.05 -9.94 7.61
C TYR A 24 7.18 -8.93 7.54
N VAL A 25 7.12 -7.90 8.37
CA VAL A 25 8.15 -6.86 8.51
C VAL A 25 8.49 -6.68 9.98
N GLU A 26 9.63 -6.07 10.26
CA GLU A 26 10.00 -5.78 11.65
C GLU A 26 8.95 -4.90 12.34
N LYS A 27 8.71 -5.18 13.62
CA LYS A 27 7.67 -4.50 14.40
C LYS A 27 7.90 -2.98 14.46
N SER A 28 9.15 -2.55 14.58
CA SER A 28 9.52 -1.14 14.60
C SER A 28 9.18 -0.45 13.28
N LEU A 29 9.55 -1.07 12.15
CA LEU A 29 9.21 -0.56 10.82
C LEU A 29 7.70 -0.50 10.59
N LYS A 30 6.95 -1.47 11.12
CA LYS A 30 5.48 -1.43 11.05
C LYS A 30 4.91 -0.21 11.76
N ALA A 31 5.41 0.10 12.96
CA ALA A 31 4.97 1.26 13.72
C ALA A 31 5.31 2.59 13.01
N GLU A 32 6.50 2.66 12.41
CA GLU A 32 6.90 3.83 11.61
C GLU A 32 6.02 4.00 10.37
N LEU A 33 5.70 2.91 9.67
CA LEU A 33 4.77 2.94 8.52
C LEU A 33 3.39 3.45 8.95
N GLU A 34 2.88 3.01 10.09
CA GLU A 34 1.60 3.46 10.64
C GLU A 34 1.60 4.96 10.97
N LEU A 35 2.66 5.44 11.62
CA LEU A 35 2.83 6.86 11.90
C LEU A 35 2.90 7.67 10.60
N LEU A 36 3.70 7.22 9.64
CA LEU A 36 3.85 7.87 8.35
C LEU A 36 2.52 7.98 7.58
N CYS A 37 1.72 6.91 7.62
CA CYS A 37 0.39 6.89 7.02
C CYS A 37 -0.54 7.90 7.71
N ALA A 38 -0.54 7.93 9.04
CA ALA A 38 -1.34 8.87 9.82
C ALA A 38 -0.94 10.32 9.55
N THR A 39 0.35 10.63 9.50
CA THR A 39 0.86 11.98 9.22
C THR A 39 0.50 12.46 7.82
N LYS A 40 0.54 11.57 6.81
CA LYS A 40 0.23 11.92 5.43
C LYS A 40 -1.26 11.79 5.06
N GLY A 41 -2.09 11.27 5.97
CA GLY A 41 -3.52 11.03 5.73
C GLY A 41 -3.78 10.00 4.64
N VAL A 42 -2.92 8.99 4.49
CA VAL A 42 -3.04 7.93 3.47
C VAL A 42 -3.21 6.56 4.10
N THR A 43 -3.75 5.61 3.35
CA THR A 43 -3.79 4.22 3.80
C THR A 43 -2.42 3.54 3.69
N GLN A 44 -2.24 2.44 4.42
CA GLN A 44 -1.02 1.63 4.33
C GLN A 44 -0.80 1.09 2.92
N SER A 45 -1.86 0.66 2.23
CA SER A 45 -1.79 0.18 0.86
C SER A 45 -1.28 1.27 -0.08
N GLU A 46 -1.86 2.47 -0.04
CA GLU A 46 -1.40 3.60 -0.86
C GLU A 46 0.06 3.97 -0.60
N MET A 47 0.48 3.94 0.68
CA MET A 47 1.88 4.21 1.02
C MET A 47 2.81 3.15 0.44
N ILE A 48 2.46 1.86 0.57
CA ILE A 48 3.23 0.76 0.02
C ILE A 48 3.32 0.86 -1.51
N GLU A 49 2.23 1.18 -2.20
CA GLU A 49 2.22 1.37 -3.65
C GLU A 49 3.15 2.50 -4.08
N LYS A 50 3.17 3.62 -3.35
CA LYS A 50 4.10 4.74 -3.59
C LYS A 50 5.55 4.31 -3.41
N LEU A 51 5.87 3.66 -2.29
CA LEU A 51 7.23 3.18 -2.02
C LEU A 51 7.73 2.20 -3.09
N ILE A 52 6.85 1.29 -3.56
CA ILE A 52 7.17 0.37 -4.65
C ILE A 52 7.38 1.13 -5.96
N HIS A 53 6.50 2.09 -6.29
CA HIS A 53 6.62 2.89 -7.51
C HIS A 53 7.93 3.70 -7.53
N ASP A 54 8.28 4.33 -6.41
CA ASP A 54 9.51 5.10 -6.27
C ASP A 54 10.74 4.20 -6.43
N ALA A 55 10.78 3.05 -5.73
CA ALA A 55 11.87 2.08 -5.85
C ALA A 55 12.03 1.53 -7.29
N VAL A 56 10.92 1.28 -7.99
CA VAL A 56 10.93 0.86 -9.40
C VAL A 56 11.48 1.97 -10.31
N SER A 57 11.09 3.22 -10.06
CA SER A 57 11.59 4.38 -10.80
C SER A 57 13.10 4.55 -10.61
N GLU A 58 13.58 4.45 -9.38
CA GLU A 58 15.00 4.51 -9.05
C GLU A 58 15.80 3.39 -9.71
N CYS A 59 15.27 2.16 -9.76
CA CYS A 59 15.92 1.05 -10.46
C CYS A 59 16.01 1.28 -11.97
N ARG A 60 14.99 1.89 -12.60
CA ARG A 60 15.00 2.17 -14.05
C ARG A 60 16.01 3.26 -14.42
N ASN A 61 16.19 4.26 -13.58
CA ASN A 61 17.12 5.37 -13.83
C ASN A 61 18.59 4.94 -13.71
N LYS A 62 18.89 3.83 -13.02
CA LYS A 62 20.25 3.27 -12.90
C LYS A 62 20.71 2.45 -14.12
N VAL A 63 19.85 2.25 -15.13
CA VAL A 63 20.19 1.50 -16.36
C VAL A 63 20.71 2.44 -17.47
N THR A 64 20.78 3.75 -17.21
CA THR A 64 21.23 4.78 -18.19
C THR A 64 22.51 5.50 -17.77
N ASP A 65 23.36 4.85 -16.96
CA ASP A 65 24.74 5.28 -16.68
C ASP A 65 25.70 4.11 -16.92
#